data_AF-A0A356QT57-F1
#
_entry.id   AF-A0A356QT57-F1
#
_cell.length_a   1.000
_cell.length_b   1.000
_cell.length_c   1.000
_cell.angle_alpha   90.00
_cell.angle_beta   90.00
_cell.angle_gamma   90.00
#
_symmetry.space_group_name_H-M   'P 1'
#
loop_
_entity.id
_entity.type
_entity.pdbx_description
1 polymer ?
#
loop_
_entity_poly.entity_id
_entity_poly.type
_entity_poly.pdbx_seq_one_letter_code
_entity_poly.pdbx_strand_id
1 'polypeptide(L)' 'MKSAITICLVPEAARGPFVFHEGLSAGCQNAADAGFDAVEIFPPSAHEFPTKELKTLLEQTSLNLAAVGTGA' A
#
# COMPACT_ATOMS: atom_id res chain seq x y z
N MET A 1 -9.67 3.59 -16.92
CA MET A 1 -9.31 4.23 -15.63
C MET A 1 -8.67 3.14 -14.78
N LYS A 2 -7.51 3.38 -14.17
CA LYS A 2 -6.87 2.39 -13.29
C LYS A 2 -7.32 2.65 -11.85
N SER A 3 -7.77 1.61 -11.17
CA SER A 3 -8.19 1.64 -9.78
C SER A 3 -6.98 1.52 -8.86
N ALA A 4 -7.01 2.25 -7.74
CA ALA A 4 -5.97 2.18 -6.73
C ALA A 4 -6.57 2.23 -5.33
N ILE A 5 -5.87 1.65 -4.36
CA ILE A 5 -6.27 1.67 -2.97
C ILE A 5 -5.08 1.97 -2.05
N THR A 6 -5.35 2.71 -0.97
CA THR A 6 -4.30 3.11 -0.02
C THR A 6 -4.06 2.04 1.04
N ILE A 7 -2.80 1.64 1.18
CA ILE A 7 -2.26 0.84 2.29
C ILE A 7 -1.56 1.80 3.25
N CYS A 8 -2.12 1.96 4.44
CA CYS A 8 -1.55 2.81 5.48
C CYS A 8 -0.71 1.98 6.44
N LEU A 9 0.57 2.32 6.56
CA LEU A 9 1.50 1.66 7.48
C LEU A 9 1.68 2.45 8.79
N VAL A 10 0.85 3.48 9.02
CA VAL A 10 0.86 4.33 10.22
C VAL A 10 -0.24 3.87 11.15
N PRO A 11 0.08 3.21 12.29
CA PRO A 11 -0.93 2.69 13.22
C PRO A 11 -1.90 3.76 13.74
N GLU A 12 -1.41 4.98 13.95
CA GLU A 12 -2.18 6.12 14.46
C GLU A 12 -3.22 6.62 13.44
N ALA A 13 -2.99 6.37 12.15
CA ALA A 13 -3.89 6.74 11.06
C ALA A 13 -4.92 5.65 10.73
N ALA A 14 -4.95 4.53 11.48
CA ALA A 14 -5.89 3.42 11.29
C ALA A 14 -7.38 3.78 11.49
N ARG A 15 -7.69 5.01 11.92
CA ARG A 15 -9.07 5.54 12.05
C ARG A 15 -9.47 6.50 10.94
N GLY A 16 -8.58 6.79 9.99
CA GLY A 16 -8.88 7.59 8.80
C GLY A 16 -9.62 6.81 7.72
N PRO A 17 -9.98 7.42 6.58
CA PRO A 17 -10.65 6.74 5.46
C PRO A 17 -9.77 5.72 4.71
N PHE A 18 -8.61 5.35 5.28
CA PHE A 18 -7.63 4.44 4.69
C PHE A 18 -8.05 3.00 4.88
N VAL A 19 -7.85 2.16 3.86
CA VAL A 19 -8.60 0.90 3.73
C VAL A 19 -7.85 -0.31 4.30
N PHE A 20 -6.51 -0.35 4.21
CA PHE A 20 -5.72 -1.45 4.76
C PHE A 20 -4.66 -0.97 5.77
N HIS A 21 -4.69 -1.57 6.96
CA HIS A 21 -3.83 -1.28 8.11
C HIS A 21 -3.12 -2.54 8.65
N GLU A 22 -3.31 -3.69 7.99
CA GLU A 22 -2.76 -4.99 8.40
C GLU A 22 -1.30 -5.19 7.97
N GLY A 23 -0.66 -4.14 7.46
CA GLY A 23 0.69 -4.16 6.92
C GLY A 23 0.74 -4.37 5.40
N LEU A 24 1.96 -4.32 4.87
CA LEU A 24 2.19 -4.22 3.43
C LEU A 24 1.78 -5.47 2.66
N SER A 25 2.20 -6.65 3.14
CA SER A 25 1.90 -7.92 2.46
C SER A 25 0.39 -8.22 2.43
N ALA A 26 -0.29 -8.11 3.57
CA ALA A 26 -1.73 -8.29 3.65
C ALA A 26 -2.49 -7.25 2.82
N GLY A 27 -2.07 -5.99 2.85
CA GLY A 27 -2.66 -4.93 2.03
C GLY A 27 -2.53 -5.19 0.53
N CYS A 28 -1.36 -5.62 0.04
CA CYS A 28 -1.18 -5.97 -1.37
C CYS A 28 -2.00 -7.19 -1.77
N GLN A 29 -2.06 -8.24 -0.93
CA GLN A 29 -2.87 -9.41 -1.23
C GLN A 29 -4.36 -9.07 -1.30
N ASN A 30 -4.87 -8.34 -0.30
CA ASN A 30 -6.27 -7.92 -0.27
C ASN A 30 -6.63 -7.00 -1.46
N ALA A 31 -5.71 -6.12 -1.87
CA ALA A 31 -5.91 -5.26 -3.04
C ALA A 31 -5.99 -6.08 -4.34
N ALA A 32 -5.14 -7.08 -4.51
CA ALA A 32 -5.20 -7.97 -5.67
C ALA A 32 -6.45 -8.83 -5.68
N ASP A 33 -6.82 -9.41 -4.53
CA ASP A 33 -8.04 -10.23 -4.38
C ASP A 33 -9.32 -9.42 -4.62
N ALA A 34 -9.30 -8.12 -4.28
CA ALA A 34 -10.38 -7.19 -4.57
C ALA A 34 -10.38 -6.66 -6.02
N GLY A 35 -9.36 -6.99 -6.83
CA GLY A 35 -9.28 -6.64 -8.24
C GLY A 35 -8.78 -5.22 -8.55
N PHE A 36 -8.01 -4.60 -7.64
CA PHE A 36 -7.38 -3.30 -7.91
C PHE A 36 -6.22 -3.44 -8.91
N ASP A 37 -5.96 -2.36 -9.67
CA ASP A 37 -4.83 -2.31 -10.60
C ASP A 37 -3.51 -1.88 -9.93
N ALA A 38 -3.62 -1.16 -8.80
CA ALA A 38 -2.52 -0.52 -8.13
C ALA A 38 -2.77 -0.28 -6.63
N VAL A 39 -1.70 0.04 -5.91
CA VAL A 39 -1.75 0.47 -4.50
C VAL A 39 -1.04 1.81 -4.30
N GLU A 40 -1.52 2.57 -3.35
CA GLU A 40 -0.85 3.76 -2.82
C GLU A 40 -0.31 3.43 -1.44
N ILE A 41 0.96 3.73 -1.17
CA ILE A 41 1.59 3.39 0.11
C ILE A 41 1.78 4.65 0.94
N PHE A 42 1.30 4.60 2.19
CA PHE A 42 1.47 5.67 3.16
C PHE A 42 2.36 5.17 4.32
N PRO A 43 3.70 5.28 4.20
CA PRO A 43 4.62 4.86 5.25
C PRO A 43 4.66 5.86 6.43
N PRO A 44 5.10 5.43 7.62
CA PRO A 44 5.34 6.33 8.76
C PRO A 44 6.46 7.34 8.52
N SER A 45 7.46 6.98 7.70
CA SER A 45 8.50 7.88 7.27
C SER A 45 9.08 7.45 5.92
N ALA A 46 9.70 8.38 5.19
CA ALA A 46 10.40 8.06 3.94
C ALA A 46 11.62 7.14 4.15
N HIS A 47 12.20 7.13 5.36
CA HIS A 47 13.35 6.29 5.70
C HIS A 47 12.95 4.83 5.94
N GLU A 48 11.73 4.59 6.40
CA GLU A 48 11.20 3.26 6.71
C GLU A 48 10.40 2.67 5.55
N PHE A 49 10.49 3.26 4.35
CA PHE A 49 9.81 2.74 3.17
C PHE A 49 10.44 1.41 2.71
N PRO A 50 9.70 0.29 2.74
CA PRO A 50 10.28 -1.03 2.48
C PRO A 50 10.36 -1.32 0.98
N THR A 51 11.21 -0.59 0.25
CA THR A 51 11.27 -0.61 -1.23
C THR A 51 11.48 -2.00 -1.83
N LYS A 52 12.35 -2.81 -1.22
CA LYS A 52 12.66 -4.16 -1.70
C LYS A 52 11.47 -5.11 -1.53
N GLU A 53 10.88 -5.13 -0.33
CA GLU A 53 9.72 -5.95 -0.02
C GLU A 53 8.53 -5.55 -0.89
N LEU A 54 8.27 -4.24 -1.03
CA LEU A 54 7.22 -3.71 -1.88
C LEU A 54 7.36 -4.19 -3.32
N LYS A 55 8.56 -4.10 -3.90
CA LYS A 55 8.78 -4.53 -5.28
C LYS A 55 8.43 -6.00 -5.46
N THR A 56 8.88 -6.87 -4.55
CA THR A 56 8.56 -8.30 -4.58
C THR A 56 7.06 -8.54 -4.45
N LEU A 57 6.37 -7.84 -3.56
CA LEU A 57 4.93 -7.99 -3.36
C LEU A 57 4.13 -7.53 -4.58
N LEU A 58 4.50 -6.40 -5.20
CA LEU A 58 3.86 -5.89 -6.41
C LEU A 58 4.00 -6.88 -7.58
N GLU A 59 5.20 -7.48 -7.74
CA GLU A 59 5.44 -8.52 -8.75
C GLU A 59 4.60 -9.78 -8.48
N GLN A 60 4.51 -10.23 -7.23
CA GLN A 60 3.72 -11.41 -6.84
C GLN A 60 2.21 -11.22 -7.03
N THR A 61 1.72 -10.01 -6.78
CA THR A 61 0.29 -9.68 -6.81
C THR A 61 -0.15 -9.07 -8.14
N SER A 62 0.77 -8.87 -9.09
CA SER A 62 0.54 -8.16 -10.35
C SER A 62 -0.01 -6.73 -10.18
N LEU A 63 0.22 -6.12 -9.01
CA LEU A 63 -0.19 -4.76 -8.70
C LEU A 63 0.86 -3.74 -9.15
N ASN A 64 0.42 -2.53 -9.47
CA ASN A 64 1.31 -1.39 -9.70
C ASN A 64 1.43 -0.51 -8.46
N LEU A 65 2.49 0.30 -8.37
CA LEU A 65 2.57 1.40 -7.42
C LEU A 65 1.96 2.65 -8.04
N ALA A 66 0.84 3.13 -7.50
CA ALA A 66 0.18 4.35 -7.97
C ALA A 66 0.82 5.62 -7.38
N ALA A 67 1.08 5.62 -6.06
CA ALA A 67 1.68 6.74 -5.36
C ALA A 67 2.36 6.30 -4.05
N VAL A 68 3.26 7.15 -3.55
CA VAL A 68 3.78 7.06 -2.19
C VAL A 68 3.52 8.40 -1.51
N GLY A 69 2.66 8.42 -0.50
CA GLY A 69 2.36 9.62 0.27
C GLY A 69 3.16 9.62 1.56
N THR A 70 4.10 10.53 1.75
CA THR A 70 4.97 10.56 2.95
C THR A 70 4.50 11.52 4.04
N GLY A 71 3.31 12.12 3.90
CA GLY A 71 2.69 12.99 4.92
C GLY A 71 3.49 14.23 5.35
N ALA A 72 4.64 14.49 4.70
CA ALA A 72 5.58 15.57 5.00
C ALA A 72 5.28 16.83 4.18
#